data_AF-A0AAU3RNQ5-F1
#
_entry.id   AF-A0AAU3RNQ5-F1
#
_cell.length_a   1.000
_cell.length_b   1.000
_cell.length_c   1.000
_cell.angle_alpha   90.00
_cell.angle_beta   90.00
_cell.angle_gamma   90.00
#
_symmetry.space_group_name_H-M   'P 1'
#
loop_
_entity.id
_entity.type
_entity.pdbx_description
1 polymer ?
#
loop_
_entity_poly.entity_id
_entity_poly.type
_entity_poly.pdbx_seq_one_letter_code
_entity_poly.pdbx_strand_id
1 'polypeptide(L)'
;MTTRVKRTLVGASAVASALVIGLAGAASATTIGFNQTSTTGKAEISGTYEYHVSGTIPGTNEKLYSGSFQGATAKDKVAGDGYEAVLALAYQDWKDGAWHKVTNYVAVVNGTKSWTFKNKKDVKAYACDRKVGTTKLLNCRAAW
;
A
#
# COMPACT_ATOMS: atom_id res chain seq x y z
N MET A 1 60.02 41.72 -22.36
CA MET A 1 59.35 41.26 -21.12
C MET A 1 58.57 40.01 -21.48
N THR A 2 59.02 38.83 -21.03
CA THR A 2 58.45 37.54 -21.42
C THR A 2 57.97 36.83 -20.16
N THR A 3 56.66 36.82 -19.93
CA THR A 3 56.06 36.25 -18.71
C THR A 3 55.78 34.77 -18.93
N ARG A 4 56.54 33.90 -18.27
CA ARG A 4 56.26 32.47 -18.12
C ARG A 4 55.13 32.29 -17.11
N VAL A 5 54.03 31.64 -17.49
CA VAL A 5 53.00 31.17 -16.55
C VAL A 5 53.21 29.68 -16.28
N LYS A 6 53.46 29.36 -15.01
CA LYS A 6 53.66 28.01 -14.47
C LYS A 6 52.34 27.25 -14.46
N ARG A 7 52.34 26.04 -15.02
CA ARG A 7 51.33 24.99 -14.76
C ARG A 7 51.53 24.48 -13.34
N THR A 8 50.48 24.48 -12.51
CA THR A 8 50.47 23.65 -11.29
C THR A 8 49.05 23.16 -11.00
N LEU A 9 48.91 21.84 -11.21
CA LEU A 9 47.96 20.85 -10.71
C LEU A 9 46.84 21.32 -9.76
N VAL A 10 45.60 21.15 -10.23
CA VAL A 10 44.41 21.04 -9.37
C VAL A 10 44.32 19.57 -8.92
N GLY A 11 44.59 19.31 -7.64
CA GLY A 11 44.28 18.03 -7.01
C GLY A 11 42.77 17.91 -6.79
N ALA A 12 42.13 16.98 -7.50
CA ALA A 12 40.75 16.61 -7.23
C ALA A 12 40.74 15.49 -6.18
N SER A 13 40.49 15.85 -4.93
CA SER A 13 40.18 14.90 -3.87
C SER A 13 38.82 14.27 -4.18
N ALA A 14 38.82 13.05 -4.70
CA ALA A 14 37.60 12.27 -4.89
C ALA A 14 37.03 11.90 -3.50
N VAL A 15 36.07 12.68 -3.01
CA VAL A 15 35.14 12.22 -1.98
C VAL A 15 34.13 11.29 -2.65
N ALA A 16 34.56 10.05 -2.90
CA ALA A 16 33.64 8.95 -3.12
C ALA A 16 32.97 8.66 -1.78
N SER A 17 31.85 9.33 -1.52
CA SER A 17 30.92 8.90 -0.48
C SER A 17 30.44 7.52 -0.89
N ALA A 18 31.07 6.48 -0.33
CA ALA A 18 30.55 5.13 -0.36
C ALA A 18 29.19 5.17 0.34
N LEU A 19 28.13 5.32 -0.45
CA LEU A 19 26.79 5.05 0.03
C LEU A 19 26.82 3.57 0.41
N VAL A 20 26.88 3.31 1.71
CA VAL A 20 26.69 1.98 2.27
C VAL A 20 25.36 1.51 1.72
N ILE A 21 25.43 0.59 0.76
CA ILE A 21 24.32 -0.25 0.35
C ILE A 21 24.04 -1.09 1.59
N GLY A 22 23.28 -0.53 2.52
CA GLY A 22 22.58 -1.28 3.52
C GLY A 22 21.61 -2.14 2.74
N LEU A 23 21.99 -3.40 2.50
CA LEU A 23 21.05 -4.47 2.26
C LEU A 23 20.10 -4.47 3.46
N ALA A 24 19.06 -3.63 3.41
CA ALA A 24 17.83 -3.91 4.11
C ALA A 24 17.40 -5.24 3.54
N GLY A 25 17.69 -6.32 4.30
CA GLY A 25 17.37 -7.67 3.91
C GLY A 25 15.95 -7.67 3.39
N ALA A 26 15.77 -8.10 2.14
CA ALA A 26 14.46 -8.23 1.54
C ALA A 26 13.66 -9.16 2.44
N ALA A 27 12.85 -8.58 3.32
CA ALA A 27 11.93 -9.35 4.13
C ALA A 27 11.01 -10.06 3.15
N SER A 28 10.98 -11.39 3.21
CA SER A 28 10.20 -12.22 2.31
C SER A 28 8.77 -11.71 2.28
N ALA A 29 8.33 -11.27 1.11
CA ALA A 29 6.97 -10.82 0.91
C ALA A 29 6.02 -12.00 1.11
N THR A 30 5.02 -11.81 1.97
CA THR A 30 3.95 -12.79 2.15
C THR A 30 2.84 -12.44 1.18
N THR A 31 2.54 -13.38 0.30
CA THR A 31 1.47 -13.25 -0.69
C THR A 31 0.28 -14.09 -0.27
N ILE A 32 -0.89 -13.47 -0.17
CA ILE A 32 -2.14 -14.05 0.30
C ILE A 32 -3.20 -13.84 -0.78
N GLY A 33 -3.79 -14.93 -1.29
CA GLY A 33 -5.02 -14.84 -2.08
C GLY A 33 -6.20 -14.56 -1.17
N PHE A 34 -7.09 -13.64 -1.56
CA PHE A 34 -8.32 -13.36 -0.83
C PHE A 34 -9.54 -13.54 -1.71
N ASN A 35 -10.62 -14.04 -1.11
CA ASN A 35 -11.96 -14.07 -1.65
C ASN A 35 -12.94 -13.97 -0.49
N GLN A 36 -13.93 -13.06 -0.59
CA GLN A 36 -14.95 -12.92 0.44
C GLN A 36 -16.23 -12.33 -0.13
N THR A 37 -17.37 -12.64 0.48
CA THR A 37 -18.65 -11.98 0.19
C THR A 37 -19.11 -11.09 1.34
N SER A 38 -19.89 -10.05 1.05
CA SER A 38 -20.57 -9.25 2.08
C SER A 38 -21.53 -10.13 2.88
N THR A 39 -22.02 -9.60 4.01
CA THR A 39 -22.95 -10.31 4.90
C THR A 39 -24.24 -10.70 4.20
N THR A 40 -24.67 -9.95 3.18
CA THR A 40 -25.84 -10.28 2.35
C THR A 40 -25.52 -11.25 1.22
N GLY A 41 -24.24 -11.49 0.93
CA GLY A 41 -23.78 -12.30 -0.18
C GLY A 41 -23.84 -11.61 -1.55
N LYS A 42 -24.20 -10.32 -1.61
CA LYS A 42 -24.41 -9.58 -2.87
C LYS A 42 -23.11 -9.01 -3.44
N ALA A 43 -22.23 -8.50 -2.59
CA ALA A 43 -20.91 -8.07 -3.00
C ALA A 43 -19.91 -9.21 -2.83
N GLU A 44 -19.07 -9.43 -3.83
CA GLU A 44 -17.96 -10.38 -3.80
C GLU A 44 -16.65 -9.64 -4.08
N ILE A 45 -15.64 -9.87 -3.25
CA ILE A 45 -14.29 -9.35 -3.48
C ILE A 45 -13.33 -10.50 -3.69
N SER A 46 -12.30 -10.27 -4.50
CA SER A 46 -11.23 -11.25 -4.68
C SER A 46 -9.95 -10.59 -5.16
N GLY A 47 -8.81 -11.24 -4.98
CA GLY A 47 -7.54 -10.81 -5.54
C GLY A 47 -6.35 -11.39 -4.79
N THR A 48 -5.19 -10.81 -5.03
CA THR A 48 -3.96 -11.18 -4.33
C THR A 48 -3.44 -9.98 -3.55
N TYR A 49 -3.08 -10.20 -2.30
CA TYR A 49 -2.48 -9.22 -1.40
C TYR A 49 -1.06 -9.63 -1.07
N GLU A 50 -0.10 -8.73 -1.28
CA GLU A 50 1.28 -8.92 -0.89
C GLU A 50 1.64 -7.92 0.22
N TYR A 51 2.41 -8.38 1.21
CA TYR A 51 2.90 -7.54 2.30
C TYR A 51 4.33 -7.92 2.72
N HIS A 52 5.18 -6.92 2.93
CA HIS A 52 6.55 -7.10 3.40
C HIS A 52 7.01 -5.93 4.28
N VAL A 53 8.03 -6.18 5.09
CA VAL A 53 8.75 -5.12 5.82
C VAL A 53 9.60 -4.37 4.79
N SER A 54 9.39 -3.06 4.69
CA SER A 54 10.12 -2.20 3.76
C SER A 54 11.19 -1.34 4.44
N GLY A 55 11.25 -1.36 5.77
CA GLY A 55 12.26 -0.64 6.55
C GLY A 55 11.91 -0.55 8.03
N THR A 56 12.57 0.39 8.71
CA THR A 56 12.37 0.69 10.14
C THR A 56 12.24 2.21 10.28
N ILE A 57 11.40 2.67 11.20
CA ILE A 57 11.27 4.09 11.52
C ILE A 57 12.55 4.55 12.25
N PRO A 58 13.26 5.58 11.74
CA PRO A 58 14.50 6.07 12.35
C PRO A 58 14.32 6.43 13.83
N GLY A 59 15.28 6.02 14.66
CA GLY A 59 15.23 6.28 16.10
C GLY A 59 14.26 5.39 16.88
N THR A 60 13.64 4.40 16.23
CA THR A 60 12.76 3.42 16.87
C THR A 60 13.08 2.01 16.40
N ASN A 61 12.49 1.00 17.06
CA ASN A 61 12.51 -0.38 16.60
C ASN A 61 11.24 -0.75 15.79
N GLU A 62 10.40 0.23 15.46
CA GLU A 62 9.16 -0.01 14.73
C GLU A 62 9.42 -0.21 13.24
N LYS A 63 8.74 -1.19 12.64
CA LYS A 63 8.89 -1.55 11.24
C LYS A 63 7.96 -0.71 10.35
N LEU A 64 8.46 -0.33 9.19
CA LEU A 64 7.66 0.16 8.06
C LEU A 64 7.32 -1.00 7.15
N TYR A 65 6.13 -0.93 6.57
CA TYR A 65 5.61 -1.99 5.73
C TYR A 65 5.06 -1.45 4.43
N SER A 66 5.29 -2.22 3.37
CA SER A 66 4.83 -1.94 2.01
C SER A 66 4.24 -3.21 1.42
N GLY A 67 3.54 -3.06 0.30
CA GLY A 67 2.89 -4.19 -0.32
C GLY A 67 2.10 -3.82 -1.55
N SER A 68 1.30 -4.76 -2.03
CA SER A 68 0.48 -4.55 -3.21
C SER A 68 -0.82 -5.33 -3.16
N PHE A 69 -1.79 -4.85 -3.93
CA PHE A 69 -3.00 -5.56 -4.30
C PHE A 69 -2.94 -5.80 -5.81
N GLN A 70 -3.10 -7.04 -6.23
CA GLN A 70 -3.07 -7.44 -7.63
C GLN A 70 -4.39 -8.09 -8.00
N GLY A 71 -5.02 -7.63 -9.09
CA GLY A 71 -6.30 -8.15 -9.56
C GLY A 71 -7.44 -7.97 -8.56
N ALA A 72 -7.32 -7.00 -7.65
CA ALA A 72 -8.30 -6.80 -6.59
C ALA A 72 -9.63 -6.33 -7.18
N THR A 73 -10.64 -7.17 -7.05
CA THR A 73 -11.94 -7.05 -7.69
C THR A 73 -13.01 -6.86 -6.63
N ALA A 74 -14.03 -6.06 -6.97
CA ALA A 74 -15.30 -6.00 -6.28
C ALA A 74 -16.40 -6.21 -7.33
N LYS A 75 -17.18 -7.27 -7.19
CA LYS A 75 -18.20 -7.69 -8.13
C LYS A 75 -19.56 -7.73 -7.45
N ASP A 76 -20.51 -7.02 -8.02
CA ASP A 76 -21.91 -7.14 -7.65
C ASP A 76 -22.51 -8.39 -8.29
N LYS A 77 -23.09 -9.26 -7.47
CA LYS A 77 -23.72 -10.52 -7.88
C LYS A 77 -25.20 -10.35 -8.21
N VAL A 78 -25.81 -9.23 -7.81
CA VAL A 78 -27.24 -8.97 -7.99
C VAL A 78 -27.44 -7.63 -8.68
N ALA A 79 -27.17 -7.61 -9.99
CA ALA A 79 -27.30 -6.39 -10.78
C ALA A 79 -28.73 -5.82 -10.73
N GLY A 80 -28.82 -4.50 -10.54
CA GLY A 80 -30.09 -3.76 -10.64
C GLY A 80 -30.90 -3.65 -9.35
N ASP A 81 -30.39 -4.11 -8.21
CA ASP A 81 -31.06 -4.00 -6.91
C ASP A 81 -30.79 -2.68 -6.15
N GLY A 82 -30.03 -1.78 -6.76
CA GLY A 82 -29.66 -0.47 -6.22
C GLY A 82 -28.45 -0.48 -5.28
N TYR A 83 -27.70 -1.59 -5.22
CA TYR A 83 -26.44 -1.71 -4.48
C TYR A 83 -25.24 -1.87 -5.41
N GLU A 84 -24.06 -1.59 -4.86
CA GLU A 84 -22.76 -1.76 -5.49
C GLU A 84 -21.88 -2.61 -4.56
N ALA A 85 -21.02 -3.44 -5.16
CA ALA A 85 -19.99 -4.15 -4.44
C ALA A 85 -18.78 -3.25 -4.20
N VAL A 86 -18.31 -3.24 -2.95
CA VAL A 86 -17.18 -2.42 -2.53
C VAL A 86 -16.12 -3.29 -1.85
N LEU A 87 -14.88 -3.16 -2.32
CA LEU A 87 -13.69 -3.53 -1.58
C LEU A 87 -13.26 -2.34 -0.73
N ALA A 88 -13.46 -2.46 0.59
CA ALA A 88 -13.05 -1.45 1.56
C ALA A 88 -11.84 -1.91 2.37
N LEU A 89 -11.01 -0.97 2.81
CA LEU A 89 -9.83 -1.23 3.62
C LEU A 89 -9.90 -0.51 4.96
N ALA A 90 -9.28 -1.13 5.97
CA ALA A 90 -8.85 -0.47 7.19
C ALA A 90 -7.36 -0.75 7.41
N TYR A 91 -6.59 0.23 7.84
CA TYR A 91 -5.15 0.10 8.07
C TYR A 91 -4.65 1.22 9.00
N GLN A 92 -3.42 1.11 9.44
CA GLN A 92 -2.66 2.18 10.08
C GLN A 92 -1.70 2.79 9.06
N ASP A 93 -1.68 4.11 8.92
CA ASP A 93 -0.85 4.85 7.98
C ASP A 93 0.24 5.64 8.72
N TRP A 94 1.52 5.42 8.39
CA TRP A 94 2.61 6.18 8.99
C TRP A 94 2.84 7.49 8.23
N LYS A 95 2.46 8.59 8.87
CA LYS A 95 2.63 9.95 8.36
C LYS A 95 2.85 10.90 9.54
N ASP A 96 3.48 12.04 9.29
CA ASP A 96 3.67 13.09 10.30
C ASP A 96 4.33 12.59 11.61
N GLY A 97 5.16 11.55 11.51
CA GLY A 97 5.86 10.94 12.65
C GLY A 97 4.99 10.05 13.55
N ALA A 98 3.79 9.67 13.12
CA ALA A 98 2.87 8.83 13.90
C ALA A 98 2.07 7.85 13.02
N TRP A 99 1.50 6.82 13.67
CA TRP A 99 0.53 5.91 13.04
C TRP A 99 -0.89 6.49 13.14
N HIS A 100 -1.54 6.65 12.00
CA HIS A 100 -2.91 7.14 11.90
C HIS A 100 -3.85 6.03 11.45
N LYS A 101 -4.91 5.81 12.22
CA LYS A 101 -5.93 4.84 11.87
C LYS A 101 -6.76 5.34 10.69
N VAL A 102 -6.84 4.53 9.64
CA VAL A 102 -7.72 4.73 8.49
C VAL A 102 -8.75 3.60 8.47
N THR A 103 -10.02 3.97 8.37
CA THR A 103 -11.15 3.04 8.30
C THR A 103 -12.06 3.40 7.14
N ASN A 104 -12.78 2.43 6.60
CA ASN A 104 -13.75 2.63 5.51
C ASN A 104 -13.14 3.25 4.25
N TYR A 105 -11.86 3.00 3.98
CA TYR A 105 -11.24 3.46 2.75
C TYR A 105 -11.78 2.65 1.57
N VAL A 106 -12.48 3.29 0.66
CA VAL A 106 -13.04 2.65 -0.54
C VAL A 106 -11.93 2.48 -1.58
N ALA A 107 -11.49 1.24 -1.80
CA ALA A 107 -10.40 0.96 -2.74
C ALA A 107 -10.92 0.63 -4.15
N VAL A 108 -12.00 -0.14 -4.24
CA VAL A 108 -12.62 -0.58 -5.50
C VAL A 108 -14.14 -0.61 -5.35
N VAL A 109 -14.85 -0.19 -6.40
CA VAL A 109 -16.31 -0.24 -6.51
C VAL A 109 -16.64 -0.87 -7.86
N ASN A 110 -17.43 -1.96 -7.88
CA ASN A 110 -17.90 -2.62 -9.10
C ASN A 110 -16.87 -2.67 -10.25
N GLY A 111 -15.71 -3.27 -9.98
CA GLY A 111 -14.61 -3.30 -10.93
C GLY A 111 -13.38 -4.00 -10.39
N THR A 112 -12.26 -3.84 -11.10
CA THR A 112 -10.97 -4.44 -10.77
C THR A 112 -9.88 -3.37 -10.79
N LYS A 113 -8.96 -3.45 -9.82
CA LYS A 113 -7.83 -2.54 -9.70
C LYS A 113 -6.61 -3.27 -9.12
N SER A 114 -5.43 -2.90 -9.58
CA SER A 114 -4.16 -3.24 -8.92
C SER A 114 -3.48 -1.98 -8.43
N TRP A 115 -2.85 -2.02 -7.26
CA TRP A 115 -2.09 -0.89 -6.73
C TRP A 115 -1.04 -1.36 -5.73
N THR A 116 -0.02 -0.52 -5.51
CA THR A 116 0.95 -0.70 -4.43
C THR A 116 0.67 0.28 -3.30
N PHE A 117 1.17 -0.02 -2.11
CA PHE A 117 1.13 0.90 -0.98
C PHE A 117 2.45 0.85 -0.21
N LYS A 118 2.73 1.94 0.50
CA LYS A 118 3.88 2.07 1.39
C LYS A 118 3.42 2.64 2.72
N ASN A 119 4.20 2.34 3.75
CA ASN A 119 4.04 2.86 5.10
C ASN A 119 2.67 2.56 5.73
N LYS A 120 2.13 1.36 5.47
CA LYS A 120 0.85 0.93 6.03
C LYS A 120 0.99 -0.38 6.78
N LYS A 121 0.44 -0.47 7.99
CA LYS A 121 0.38 -1.72 8.78
C LYS A 121 -1.05 -2.11 9.11
N ASP A 122 -1.21 -3.35 9.58
CA ASP A 122 -2.50 -3.91 10.01
C ASP A 122 -3.61 -3.76 8.97
N VAL A 123 -3.25 -3.93 7.68
CA VAL A 123 -4.19 -3.81 6.58
C VAL A 123 -5.21 -4.94 6.65
N LYS A 124 -6.49 -4.57 6.65
CA LYS A 124 -7.64 -5.47 6.58
C LYS A 124 -8.49 -5.10 5.38
N ALA A 125 -8.99 -6.10 4.66
CA ALA A 125 -9.93 -5.91 3.57
C ALA A 125 -11.33 -6.39 3.95
N TYR A 126 -12.33 -5.71 3.40
CA TYR A 126 -13.74 -5.98 3.65
C TYR A 126 -14.52 -6.01 2.34
N ALA A 127 -15.41 -6.99 2.23
CA ALA A 127 -16.46 -7.02 1.23
C ALA A 127 -17.67 -6.29 1.80
N CYS A 128 -18.09 -5.19 1.19
CA CYS A 128 -19.22 -4.39 1.64
C CYS A 128 -20.23 -4.17 0.52
N ASP A 129 -21.48 -4.00 0.90
CA ASP A 129 -22.50 -3.42 0.04
C ASP A 129 -22.48 -1.91 0.20
N ARG A 130 -22.82 -1.18 -0.86
CA ARG A 130 -23.05 0.26 -0.79
C ARG A 130 -24.25 0.62 -1.65
N LYS A 131 -25.19 1.41 -1.12
CA LYS A 131 -26.30 1.91 -1.93
C LYS A 131 -25.77 2.89 -2.98
N VAL A 132 -26.19 2.75 -4.23
CA VAL A 132 -25.80 3.65 -5.33
C VAL A 132 -26.08 5.10 -4.94
N GLY A 133 -25.13 6.00 -5.22
CA GLY A 133 -25.24 7.42 -4.89
C GLY A 133 -24.99 7.78 -3.42
N THR A 134 -24.52 6.82 -2.60
CA THR A 134 -24.18 7.06 -1.20
C THR A 134 -22.72 6.71 -0.90
N THR A 135 -22.22 7.16 0.24
CA THR A 135 -20.85 6.84 0.73
C THR A 135 -20.84 5.82 1.87
N LYS A 136 -22.01 5.48 2.42
CA LYS A 136 -22.13 4.60 3.58
C LYS A 136 -21.92 3.15 3.18
N LEU A 137 -20.94 2.51 3.78
CA LEU A 137 -20.71 1.07 3.65
C LEU A 137 -21.67 0.30 4.56
N LEU A 138 -22.21 -0.80 4.02
CA LEU A 138 -23.22 -1.63 4.65
C LEU A 138 -22.78 -3.10 4.57
N ASN A 139 -23.27 -3.92 5.50
CA ASN A 139 -23.14 -5.39 5.45
C ASN A 139 -21.69 -5.88 5.29
N CYS A 140 -20.72 -5.13 5.78
CA CYS A 140 -19.31 -5.43 5.59
C CYS A 140 -18.89 -6.73 6.27
N ARG A 141 -18.10 -7.55 5.57
CA ARG A 141 -17.47 -8.75 6.12
C ARG A 141 -15.97 -8.73 5.84
N ALA A 142 -15.17 -8.99 6.87
CA ALA A 142 -13.72 -9.05 6.75
C ALA A 142 -13.29 -10.26 5.91
N ALA A 143 -12.33 -10.05 5.02
CA ALA A 143 -11.61 -11.12 4.36
C ALA A 143 -10.51 -11.70 5.27
N TRP A 144 -9.94 -10.88 6.16
CA TRP A 144 -9.02 -11.24 7.25
C TRP A 144 -8.97 -10.14 8.32
#